data_AF-A0A967F5A2-F1
#
_entry.id   AF-A0A967F5A2-F1
#
_cell.length_a   1.000
_cell.length_b   1.000
_cell.length_c   1.000
_cell.angle_alpha   90.00
_cell.angle_beta   90.00
_cell.angle_gamma   90.00
#
_symmetry.space_group_name_H-M   'P 1'
#
loop_
_entity.id
_entity.type
_entity.pdbx_description
1 polymer ?
#
loop_
_entity_poly.entity_id
_entity_poly.type
_entity_poly.pdbx_seq_one_letter_code
_entity_poly.pdbx_strand_id
1 'polypeptide(L)'
;SRGPAADQEKLTVELKEGTNHYLMKIVNAGGGAGFYFKAGGSNVPANIVEIAKVPAGQRNDAQRAEIEKHYLGIAPALAEARGKLEAARKEKAEFDQNLPKTLVTTATNPREMRILARGNWLDKSGALVTPAIPEFLGKLETAERRANRLDLAEWVVSPGNPLTARTLVNRVWKLFFGAGLSRNVDD
;
A
#
# COMPACT_ATOMS: atom_id res chain seq x y z
N SER A 1 42.33 28.00 -30.95
CA SER A 1 42.13 28.48 -29.57
C SER A 1 40.85 27.85 -29.02
N ARG A 2 40.85 27.40 -27.75
CA ARG A 2 39.64 26.89 -27.10
C ARG A 2 38.73 28.09 -26.84
N GLY A 3 37.57 28.16 -27.48
CA GLY A 3 36.61 29.24 -27.24
C GLY A 3 35.98 29.13 -25.84
N PRO A 4 35.44 30.24 -25.31
CA PRO A 4 34.73 30.22 -24.03
C PRO A 4 33.49 29.32 -24.14
N ALA A 5 33.33 28.37 -23.22
CA ALA A 5 32.12 27.55 -23.10
C ALA A 5 31.70 27.44 -21.63
N ALA A 6 30.41 27.22 -21.40
CA ALA A 6 29.87 27.02 -20.05
C ALA A 6 30.47 25.77 -19.38
N ASP A 7 30.54 25.79 -18.05
CA ASP A 7 30.99 24.67 -17.20
C ASP A 7 32.44 24.19 -17.42
N GLN A 8 33.29 24.98 -18.08
CA GLN A 8 34.71 24.65 -18.28
C GLN A 8 35.53 24.67 -16.98
N GLU A 9 35.23 25.60 -16.08
CA GLU A 9 35.85 25.72 -14.75
C GLU A 9 34.76 25.87 -13.69
N LYS A 10 34.83 25.07 -12.62
CA LYS A 10 33.87 25.07 -11.51
C LYS A 10 34.61 25.39 -10.21
N LEU A 11 34.09 26.36 -9.47
CA LEU A 11 34.63 26.82 -8.20
C LEU A 11 33.57 26.58 -7.11
N THR A 12 33.95 25.87 -6.04
CA THR A 12 33.13 25.75 -4.83
C THR A 12 33.48 26.91 -3.90
N VAL A 13 32.48 27.69 -3.52
CA VAL A 13 32.65 28.87 -2.67
C VAL A 13 31.83 28.69 -1.40
N GLU A 14 32.47 28.83 -0.24
CA GLU A 14 31.77 28.86 1.05
C GLU A 14 31.14 30.24 1.26
N LEU A 15 29.81 30.28 1.29
CA LEU A 15 29.03 31.50 1.55
C LEU A 15 28.78 31.64 3.05
N LYS A 16 29.01 32.83 3.61
CA LYS A 16 28.61 33.18 4.98
C LYS A 16 27.24 33.86 4.98
N GLU A 17 26.55 33.87 6.11
CA GLU A 17 25.28 34.59 6.23
C GLU A 17 25.48 36.10 5.97
N GLY A 18 24.64 36.69 5.11
CA GLY A 18 24.72 38.10 4.73
C GLY A 18 25.31 38.35 3.34
N THR A 19 25.87 39.55 3.14
CA THR A 19 26.40 39.97 1.83
C THR A 19 27.83 39.49 1.65
N ASN A 20 28.05 38.56 0.73
CA ASN A 20 29.38 38.06 0.40
C ASN A 20 29.91 38.76 -0.86
N HIS A 21 31.09 39.37 -0.78
CA HIS A 21 31.76 40.00 -1.91
C HIS A 21 32.94 39.12 -2.34
N TYR A 22 32.99 38.74 -3.61
CA TYR A 22 34.08 37.95 -4.19
C TYR A 22 34.74 38.71 -5.34
N LEU A 23 36.06 38.73 -5.35
CA LEU A 23 36.85 39.28 -6.45
C LEU A 23 37.37 38.14 -7.31
N MET A 24 37.05 38.16 -8.61
CA MET A 24 37.50 37.17 -9.57
C MET A 24 38.39 37.82 -10.63
N LYS A 25 39.60 37.30 -10.83
CA LYS A 25 40.53 37.73 -11.88
C LYS A 25 40.60 36.65 -12.95
N ILE A 26 40.18 36.99 -14.17
CA ILE A 26 40.29 36.11 -15.35
C ILE A 26 41.59 36.48 -16.08
N VAL A 27 42.51 35.53 -16.25
CA VAL A 27 43.74 35.72 -17.03
C VAL A 27 43.67 34.83 -18.26
N ASN A 28 43.59 35.42 -19.45
CA ASN A 28 43.59 34.69 -20.71
C ASN A 28 44.81 35.07 -21.58
N ALA A 29 45.31 34.12 -22.37
CA ALA A 29 46.45 34.33 -23.27
C ALA A 29 46.04 34.83 -24.68
N GLY A 30 44.80 35.34 -24.82
CA GLY A 30 44.20 35.82 -26.08
C GLY A 30 42.83 35.20 -26.38
N GLY A 31 41.90 36.02 -26.90
CA GLY A 31 40.50 35.66 -27.20
C GLY A 31 39.46 36.39 -26.33
N GLY A 32 38.17 36.17 -26.57
CA GLY A 32 37.08 36.71 -25.75
C GLY A 32 37.00 36.04 -24.38
N ALA A 33 36.72 36.82 -23.34
CA ALA A 33 36.48 36.33 -21.98
C ALA A 33 35.01 36.53 -21.59
N GLY A 34 34.49 35.63 -20.75
CA GLY A 34 33.16 35.73 -20.19
C GLY A 34 33.07 34.87 -18.93
N PHE A 35 32.21 35.25 -17.99
CA PHE A 35 31.88 34.42 -16.85
C PHE A 35 30.40 34.08 -16.89
N TYR A 36 30.07 32.87 -16.45
CA TYR A 36 28.71 32.42 -16.23
C TYR A 36 28.62 31.93 -14.80
N PHE A 37 27.56 32.31 -14.10
CA PHE A 37 27.30 31.83 -12.75
C PHE A 37 26.04 30.96 -12.74
N LYS A 38 26.13 29.81 -12.08
CA LYS A 38 24.97 28.98 -11.74
C LYS A 38 25.14 28.53 -10.30
N ALA A 39 24.20 28.92 -9.44
CA ALA A 39 24.15 28.39 -8.08
C ALA A 39 23.79 26.90 -8.17
N GLY A 40 24.80 26.04 -8.08
CA GLY A 40 24.65 24.60 -7.90
C GLY A 40 25.01 24.24 -6.46
N GLY A 41 24.18 23.45 -5.79
CA GLY A 41 24.49 22.97 -4.43
C GLY A 41 23.44 23.29 -3.36
N SER A 42 22.35 23.96 -3.69
CA SER A 42 21.21 24.01 -2.78
C SER A 42 20.58 22.61 -2.75
N ASN A 43 20.77 21.86 -1.66
CA ASN A 43 19.97 20.66 -1.30
C ASN A 43 18.47 21.00 -1.07
N VAL A 44 18.03 22.15 -1.58
CA VAL A 44 16.69 22.68 -1.50
C VAL A 44 16.01 22.31 -2.84
N PRO A 45 14.92 21.55 -2.80
CA PRO A 45 14.15 21.19 -3.98
C PRO A 45 13.71 22.41 -4.80
N ALA A 46 13.66 22.27 -6.14
CA ALA A 46 13.41 23.38 -7.07
C ALA A 46 12.08 24.12 -6.80
N ASN A 47 11.04 23.41 -6.33
CA ASN A 47 9.77 23.99 -5.90
C ASN A 47 9.95 25.01 -4.75
N ILE A 48 10.82 24.75 -3.78
CA ILE A 48 11.05 25.66 -2.65
C ILE A 48 11.90 26.85 -3.07
N VAL A 49 12.83 26.67 -4.02
CA VAL A 49 13.61 27.77 -4.60
C VAL A 49 12.70 28.74 -5.37
N GLU A 50 11.73 28.24 -6.13
CA GLU A 50 10.75 29.09 -6.82
C GLU A 50 9.84 29.84 -5.85
N ILE A 51 9.39 29.19 -4.75
CA ILE A 51 8.60 29.87 -3.72
C ILE A 51 9.45 30.91 -2.95
N ALA A 52 10.73 30.64 -2.73
CA ALA A 52 11.64 31.55 -2.04
C ALA A 52 11.91 32.85 -2.81
N LYS A 53 11.81 32.82 -4.16
CA LYS A 53 11.89 34.03 -5.01
C LYS A 53 10.71 34.99 -4.82
N VAL A 54 9.56 34.48 -4.36
CA VAL A 54 8.39 35.32 -4.06
C VAL A 54 8.62 36.07 -2.74
N PRO A 55 8.41 37.40 -2.69
CA PRO A 55 8.54 38.19 -1.47
C PRO A 55 7.67 37.65 -0.34
N ALA A 56 8.18 37.68 0.90
CA ALA A 56 7.53 37.05 2.06
C ALA A 56 6.07 37.49 2.29
N GLY A 57 5.72 38.73 1.92
CA GLY A 57 4.36 39.27 2.05
C GLY A 57 3.37 38.86 0.94
N GLN A 58 3.82 38.23 -0.14
CA GLN A 58 2.98 37.80 -1.27
C GLN A 58 2.84 36.26 -1.38
N ARG A 59 3.36 35.52 -0.40
CA ARG A 59 3.29 34.05 -0.36
C ARG A 59 1.92 33.59 0.10
N ASN A 60 1.33 32.66 -0.64
CA ASN A 60 0.08 32.00 -0.28
C ASN A 60 0.29 31.04 0.93
N ASP A 61 -0.77 30.67 1.64
CA ASP A 61 -0.70 29.80 2.82
C ASP A 61 -0.16 28.41 2.50
N ALA A 62 -0.50 27.86 1.33
CA ALA A 62 0.04 26.58 0.85
C ALA A 62 1.56 26.64 0.62
N GLN A 63 2.04 27.76 0.09
CA GLN A 63 3.46 28.00 -0.17
C GLN A 63 4.26 28.17 1.14
N ARG A 64 3.64 28.80 2.14
CA ARG A 64 4.22 28.96 3.48
C ARG A 64 4.35 27.61 4.19
N ALA A 65 3.29 26.79 4.16
CA ALA A 65 3.30 25.46 4.76
C ALA A 65 4.36 24.53 4.11
N GLU A 66 4.58 24.66 2.80
CA GLU A 66 5.57 23.85 2.08
C GLU A 66 7.03 24.24 2.44
N ILE A 67 7.31 25.54 2.56
CA ILE A 67 8.61 26.02 3.08
C ILE A 67 8.80 25.60 4.53
N GLU A 68 7.77 25.76 5.36
CA GLU A 68 7.83 25.39 6.78
C GLU A 68 8.12 23.89 6.94
N LYS A 69 7.41 23.03 6.20
CA LYS A 69 7.66 21.58 6.21
C LYS A 69 9.10 21.24 5.80
N HIS A 70 9.65 21.93 4.80
CA HIS A 70 11.03 21.73 4.38
C HIS A 70 12.05 22.28 5.39
N TYR A 71 11.75 23.42 6.01
CA TYR A 71 12.60 24.00 7.06
C TYR A 71 12.61 23.14 8.31
N LEU A 72 11.45 22.68 8.78
CA LEU A 72 11.33 21.64 9.80
C LEU A 72 12.07 20.37 9.39
N GLY A 73 12.21 20.16 8.07
CA GLY A 73 12.99 19.17 7.32
C GLY A 73 14.52 19.29 7.45
N ILE A 74 15.08 20.45 7.80
CA ILE A 74 16.53 20.71 7.85
C ILE A 74 16.98 21.37 9.18
N ALA A 75 16.03 21.91 9.96
CA ALA A 75 16.30 22.75 11.12
C ALA A 75 17.27 22.07 12.12
N PRO A 76 18.39 22.74 12.48
CA PRO A 76 19.41 22.17 13.37
C PRO A 76 18.86 21.92 14.78
N ALA A 77 17.91 22.74 15.25
CA ALA A 77 17.24 22.54 16.53
C ALA A 77 16.45 21.21 16.63
N LEU A 78 16.01 20.66 15.49
CA LEU A 78 15.27 19.40 15.44
C LEU A 78 16.17 18.19 15.14
N ALA A 79 17.47 18.40 14.89
CA ALA A 79 18.40 17.34 14.49
C ALA A 79 18.47 16.21 15.52
N GLU A 80 18.49 16.53 16.82
CA GLU A 80 18.52 15.53 17.89
C GLU A 80 17.21 14.70 17.94
N ALA A 81 16.05 15.37 17.87
CA ALA A 81 14.75 14.71 17.89
C ALA A 81 14.56 13.78 16.69
N ARG A 82 15.06 14.19 15.51
CA ARG A 82 15.07 13.36 14.30
C ARG A 82 16.00 12.17 14.41
N GLY A 83 17.19 12.36 14.96
CA GLY A 83 18.12 11.26 15.24
C GLY A 83 17.46 10.18 16.10
N LYS A 84 16.77 10.59 17.18
CA LYS A 84 15.99 9.66 18.03
C LYS A 84 14.85 8.99 17.28
N LEU A 85 14.09 9.74 16.47
CA LEU A 85 12.97 9.20 15.69
C LEU A 85 13.43 8.17 14.65
N GLU A 86 14.50 8.46 13.91
CA GLU A 86 15.04 7.58 12.89
C GLU A 86 15.68 6.33 13.52
N ALA A 87 16.36 6.47 14.67
CA ALA A 87 16.85 5.33 15.44
C ALA A 87 15.71 4.41 15.88
N ALA A 88 14.65 4.96 16.49
CA ALA A 88 13.49 4.18 16.92
C ALA A 88 12.73 3.53 15.75
N ARG A 89 12.62 4.23 14.61
CA ARG A 89 12.04 3.67 13.37
C ARG A 89 12.86 2.52 12.84
N LYS A 90 14.19 2.65 12.85
CA LYS A 90 15.11 1.60 12.42
C LYS A 90 15.00 0.37 13.34
N GLU A 91 15.03 0.58 14.65
CA GLU A 91 14.86 -0.49 15.65
C GLU A 91 13.54 -1.23 15.45
N LYS A 92 12.43 -0.50 15.28
CA LYS A 92 11.12 -1.10 14.98
C LYS A 92 11.14 -1.90 13.68
N ALA A 93 11.72 -1.36 12.61
CA ALA A 93 11.77 -2.04 11.32
C ALA A 93 12.61 -3.31 11.37
N GLU A 94 13.74 -3.30 12.08
CA GLU A 94 14.58 -4.48 12.31
C GLU A 94 13.84 -5.54 13.14
N PHE A 95 13.12 -5.12 14.18
CA PHE A 95 12.26 -6.01 14.96
C PHE A 95 11.15 -6.64 14.10
N ASP A 96 10.41 -5.83 13.34
CA ASP A 96 9.32 -6.28 12.47
C ASP A 96 9.79 -7.21 11.34
N GLN A 97 11.03 -7.06 10.85
CA GLN A 97 11.63 -7.93 9.85
C GLN A 97 12.03 -9.30 10.42
N ASN A 98 12.51 -9.32 11.67
CA ASN A 98 12.97 -10.54 12.34
C ASN A 98 11.83 -11.34 12.99
N LEU A 99 10.63 -10.77 13.09
CA LEU A 99 9.47 -11.49 13.60
C LEU A 99 9.07 -12.65 12.64
N PRO A 100 8.91 -13.88 13.16
CA PRO A 100 8.39 -14.98 12.36
C PRO A 100 6.96 -14.67 11.92
N LYS A 101 6.72 -14.69 10.61
CA LYS A 101 5.42 -14.41 10.01
C LYS A 101 4.62 -15.70 9.85
N THR A 102 3.35 -15.65 10.23
CA THR A 102 2.40 -16.74 10.01
C THR A 102 1.32 -16.29 9.03
N LEU A 103 0.89 -17.21 8.15
CA LEU A 103 -0.25 -16.95 7.29
C LEU A 103 -1.52 -16.82 8.14
N VAL A 104 -2.19 -15.69 8.00
CA VAL A 104 -3.51 -15.45 8.59
C VAL A 104 -4.51 -15.25 7.47
N THR A 105 -5.68 -15.84 7.62
CA THR A 105 -6.81 -15.58 6.74
C THR A 105 -7.61 -14.41 7.29
N THR A 106 -7.85 -13.41 6.45
CA THR A 106 -8.66 -12.25 6.81
C THR A 106 -9.98 -12.29 6.04
N ALA A 107 -11.04 -11.79 6.65
CA ALA A 107 -12.30 -11.62 5.96
C ALA A 107 -12.12 -10.58 4.85
N THR A 108 -12.41 -10.95 3.62
CA THR A 108 -12.39 -10.05 2.47
C THR A 108 -13.80 -9.90 1.92
N ASN A 109 -14.01 -8.87 1.08
CA ASN A 109 -15.29 -8.69 0.42
C ASN A 109 -15.61 -9.93 -0.43
N PRO A 110 -16.85 -10.46 -0.35
CA PRO A 110 -17.21 -11.64 -1.10
C PRO A 110 -17.04 -11.41 -2.61
N ARG A 111 -16.40 -12.37 -3.28
CA ARG A 111 -16.29 -12.34 -4.73
C ARG A 111 -17.64 -12.62 -5.37
N GLU A 112 -17.96 -11.90 -6.42
CA GLU A 112 -19.11 -12.23 -7.27
C GLU A 112 -18.85 -13.56 -7.98
N MET A 113 -19.79 -14.50 -7.85
CA MET A 113 -19.76 -15.78 -8.53
C MET A 113 -20.93 -15.85 -9.49
N ARG A 114 -20.72 -16.43 -10.68
CA ARG A 114 -21.74 -16.58 -11.72
C ARG A 114 -21.83 -18.02 -12.19
N ILE A 115 -22.97 -18.40 -12.75
CA ILE A 115 -23.11 -19.67 -13.47
C ILE A 115 -22.25 -19.59 -14.74
N LEU A 116 -21.29 -20.50 -14.86
CA LEU A 116 -20.34 -20.49 -15.97
C LEU A 116 -20.84 -21.38 -17.11
N ALA A 117 -21.16 -20.79 -18.26
CA ALA A 117 -21.51 -21.52 -19.46
C ALA A 117 -20.30 -22.35 -19.94
N ARG A 118 -20.39 -23.69 -19.83
CA ARG A 118 -19.30 -24.62 -20.17
C ARG A 118 -17.98 -24.34 -19.42
N GLY A 119 -18.05 -23.75 -18.23
CA GLY A 119 -16.86 -23.42 -17.42
C GLY A 119 -16.05 -22.23 -17.93
N ASN A 120 -16.54 -21.45 -18.89
CA ASN A 120 -15.84 -20.25 -19.37
C ASN A 120 -15.94 -19.12 -18.33
N TRP A 121 -14.84 -18.83 -17.63
CA TRP A 121 -14.78 -17.78 -16.60
C TRP A 121 -14.63 -16.36 -17.16
N LEU A 122 -14.27 -16.21 -18.45
CA LEU A 122 -14.24 -14.91 -19.14
C LEU A 122 -15.65 -14.43 -19.50
N ASP A 123 -16.60 -15.37 -19.62
CA ASP A 123 -17.99 -15.06 -19.88
C ASP A 123 -18.69 -14.59 -18.59
N LYS A 124 -19.14 -13.33 -18.60
CA LYS A 124 -19.82 -12.68 -17.46
C LYS A 124 -21.34 -12.62 -17.63
N SER A 125 -21.90 -13.23 -18.68
CA SER A 125 -23.34 -13.20 -18.98
C SER A 125 -24.20 -14.08 -18.07
N GLY A 126 -23.58 -15.05 -17.39
CA GLY A 126 -24.28 -15.97 -16.50
C GLY A 126 -24.92 -15.30 -15.28
N ALA A 127 -25.99 -15.92 -14.77
CA ALA A 127 -26.68 -15.45 -13.57
C ALA A 127 -25.76 -15.40 -12.34
N LEU A 128 -25.94 -14.38 -11.51
CA LEU A 128 -25.21 -14.24 -10.25
C LEU A 128 -25.68 -15.30 -9.25
N VAL A 129 -24.72 -15.96 -8.59
CA VAL A 129 -24.99 -16.99 -7.59
C VAL A 129 -24.71 -16.41 -6.21
N THR A 130 -25.77 -16.32 -5.39
CA THR A 130 -25.65 -16.00 -3.98
C THR A 130 -25.43 -17.27 -3.15
N PRO A 131 -24.84 -17.17 -1.94
CA PRO A 131 -24.73 -18.32 -1.06
C PRO A 131 -26.13 -18.84 -0.71
N ALA A 132 -26.34 -20.14 -0.91
CA ALA A 132 -27.61 -20.83 -0.67
C ALA A 132 -27.35 -22.34 -0.54
N ILE A 133 -28.38 -23.10 -0.14
CA ILE A 133 -28.39 -24.57 -0.18
C ILE A 133 -28.94 -25.05 -1.54
N PRO A 134 -28.67 -26.30 -1.96
CA PRO A 134 -29.31 -26.88 -3.12
C PRO A 134 -30.83 -26.85 -2.98
N GLU A 135 -31.53 -26.31 -3.98
CA GLU A 135 -32.97 -26.03 -3.93
C GLU A 135 -33.81 -27.29 -3.65
N PHE A 136 -33.40 -28.45 -4.15
CA PHE A 136 -34.09 -29.72 -3.92
C PHE A 136 -34.01 -30.21 -2.47
N LEU A 137 -33.11 -29.66 -1.65
CA LEU A 137 -32.97 -29.97 -0.22
C LEU A 137 -33.76 -29.01 0.67
N GLY A 138 -34.49 -28.05 0.09
CA GLY A 138 -35.38 -27.13 0.80
C GLY A 138 -34.99 -25.66 0.61
N LYS A 139 -35.39 -24.84 1.59
CA LYS A 139 -35.11 -23.40 1.60
C LYS A 139 -34.30 -23.03 2.84
N LEU A 140 -33.37 -22.10 2.67
CA LEU A 140 -32.60 -21.51 3.76
C LEU A 140 -33.29 -20.21 4.20
N GLU A 141 -33.67 -20.13 5.47
CA GLU A 141 -34.33 -18.93 6.01
C GLU A 141 -33.28 -17.90 6.43
N THR A 142 -33.19 -16.80 5.68
CA THR A 142 -32.20 -15.75 5.96
C THR A 142 -32.81 -14.38 6.23
N ALA A 143 -34.14 -14.27 6.36
CA ALA A 143 -34.82 -12.98 6.55
C ALA A 143 -34.35 -11.92 5.51
N GLU A 144 -34.25 -12.34 4.25
CA GLU A 144 -33.80 -11.53 3.10
C GLU A 144 -32.34 -11.03 3.15
N ARG A 145 -31.57 -11.39 4.18
CA ARG A 145 -30.13 -11.10 4.24
C ARG A 145 -29.34 -12.11 3.41
N ARG A 146 -28.13 -11.72 3.00
CA ARG A 146 -27.17 -12.64 2.37
C ARG A 146 -26.83 -13.78 3.33
N ALA A 147 -26.96 -15.03 2.87
CA ALA A 147 -26.64 -16.18 3.68
C ALA A 147 -25.15 -16.18 4.08
N ASN A 148 -24.88 -16.61 5.31
CA ASN A 148 -23.55 -16.71 5.90
C ASN A 148 -23.29 -18.16 6.36
N ARG A 149 -22.11 -18.39 6.95
CA ARG A 149 -21.71 -19.74 7.40
C ARG A 149 -22.52 -20.25 8.59
N LEU A 150 -23.03 -19.36 9.43
CA LEU A 150 -23.88 -19.73 10.56
C LEU A 150 -25.20 -20.31 10.06
N ASP A 151 -25.80 -19.70 9.04
CA ASP A 151 -27.06 -20.18 8.45
C ASP A 151 -26.91 -21.59 7.90
N LEU A 152 -25.80 -21.85 7.20
CA LEU A 152 -25.50 -23.19 6.70
C LEU A 152 -25.32 -24.17 7.87
N ALA A 153 -24.61 -23.78 8.93
CA ALA A 153 -24.38 -24.64 10.09
C ALA A 153 -25.69 -24.99 10.81
N GLU A 154 -26.57 -24.02 11.03
CA GLU A 154 -27.90 -24.21 11.61
C GLU A 154 -28.75 -25.12 10.72
N TRP A 155 -28.71 -24.93 9.41
CA TRP A 155 -29.42 -25.79 8.46
C TRP A 155 -28.89 -27.24 8.46
N VAL A 156 -27.56 -27.44 8.52
CA VAL A 156 -26.95 -28.79 8.54
C VAL A 156 -27.44 -29.63 9.72
N VAL A 157 -27.63 -29.00 10.89
CA VAL A 157 -28.12 -29.69 12.10
C VAL A 157 -29.64 -29.59 12.27
N SER A 158 -30.34 -28.92 11.36
CA SER A 158 -31.78 -28.73 11.49
C SER A 158 -32.55 -30.05 11.33
N PRO A 159 -33.65 -30.25 12.07
CA PRO A 159 -34.53 -31.41 11.89
C PRO A 159 -35.15 -31.49 10.48
N GLY A 160 -35.22 -30.36 9.77
CA GLY A 160 -35.70 -30.28 8.39
C GLY A 160 -34.72 -30.83 7.36
N ASN A 161 -33.45 -31.05 7.72
CA ASN A 161 -32.47 -31.64 6.82
C ASN A 161 -32.50 -33.17 6.90
N PRO A 162 -32.99 -33.87 5.85
CA PRO A 162 -33.13 -35.32 5.87
C PRO A 162 -31.79 -36.07 5.79
N LEU A 163 -30.70 -35.40 5.36
CA LEU A 163 -29.43 -36.06 5.09
C LEU A 163 -28.67 -36.41 6.36
N THR A 164 -28.54 -35.46 7.29
CA THR A 164 -27.71 -35.62 8.49
C THR A 164 -28.16 -36.79 9.36
N ALA A 165 -29.47 -36.93 9.59
CA ALA A 165 -30.03 -38.05 10.34
C ALA A 165 -29.82 -39.38 9.59
N ARG A 166 -30.05 -39.40 8.26
CA ARG A 166 -29.89 -40.61 7.45
C ARG A 166 -28.45 -41.11 7.39
N THR A 167 -27.48 -40.21 7.21
CA THR A 167 -26.06 -40.56 7.18
C THR A 167 -25.58 -41.03 8.55
N LEU A 168 -26.03 -40.38 9.63
CA LEU A 168 -25.71 -40.81 11.00
C LEU A 168 -26.27 -42.20 11.29
N VAL A 169 -27.55 -42.46 11.01
CA VAL A 169 -28.17 -43.77 11.21
C VAL A 169 -27.46 -44.85 10.39
N ASN A 170 -27.11 -44.56 9.13
CA ASN A 170 -26.37 -45.50 8.30
C ASN A 170 -24.99 -45.86 8.90
N ARG A 171 -24.28 -44.85 9.44
CA ARG A 171 -22.98 -45.05 10.11
C ARG A 171 -23.12 -45.88 11.39
N VAL A 172 -24.09 -45.54 12.24
CA VAL A 172 -24.36 -46.28 13.48
C VAL A 172 -24.75 -47.73 13.17
N TRP A 173 -25.60 -47.96 12.16
CA TRP A 173 -25.99 -49.29 11.72
C TRP A 173 -24.79 -50.13 11.27
N LYS A 174 -23.88 -49.55 10.46
CA LYS A 174 -22.65 -50.24 10.05
C LYS A 174 -21.79 -50.64 11.25
N LEU A 175 -21.67 -49.78 12.28
CA LEU A 175 -20.87 -50.08 13.46
C LEU A 175 -21.39 -51.31 14.22
N PHE A 176 -22.71 -51.51 14.27
CA PHE A 176 -23.31 -52.65 14.97
C PHE A 176 -23.36 -53.93 14.12
N PHE A 177 -23.63 -53.81 12.81
CA PHE A 177 -23.95 -54.96 11.96
C PHE A 177 -22.88 -55.27 10.89
N GLY A 178 -21.79 -54.50 10.84
CA GLY A 178 -20.68 -54.69 9.89
C GLY A 178 -20.97 -54.21 8.46
N ALA A 179 -22.24 -53.96 8.12
CA ALA A 179 -22.67 -53.42 6.83
C ALA A 179 -23.69 -52.29 7.04
N GLY A 180 -23.60 -51.22 6.24
CA GLY A 180 -24.57 -50.12 6.27
C GLY A 180 -25.87 -50.46 5.52
N LEU A 181 -26.95 -49.74 5.85
CA LEU A 181 -28.20 -49.77 5.08
C LEU A 181 -27.97 -49.31 3.63
N SER A 182 -27.14 -48.29 3.46
CA SER A 182 -26.50 -47.94 2.20
C SER A 182 -25.07 -48.46 2.20
N ARG A 183 -24.64 -49.04 1.07
CA ARG A 183 -23.27 -49.55 0.89
C ARG A 183 -22.22 -48.45 1.11
N ASN A 184 -22.52 -47.23 0.69
CA ASN A 184 -21.65 -46.08 0.87
C ASN A 184 -21.91 -45.46 2.24
N VAL A 185 -20.87 -45.49 3.07
CA VAL A 185 -20.90 -45.00 4.46
C VAL A 185 -20.14 -43.68 4.58
N ASP A 186 -19.20 -43.49 3.65
CA ASP A 186 -18.46 -42.25 3.43
C ASP A 186 -19.28 -41.33 2.49
N ASP A 187 -18.97 -40.03 2.55
CA ASP A 187 -19.62 -38.97 1.75
C ASP A 187 -19.21 -39.04 0.28
#